data_AF-A0A2S0JZG0-F1
#
_entry.id   AF-A0A2S0JZG0-F1
#
_cell.length_a   1.000
_cell.length_b   1.000
_cell.length_c   1.000
_cell.angle_alpha   90.00
_cell.angle_beta   90.00
_cell.angle_gamma   90.00
#
_symmetry.space_group_name_H-M   'P 1'
#
loop_
_entity.id
_entity.type
_entity.pdbx_description
1 polymer ?
#
loop_
_entity_poly.entity_id
_entity_poly.type
_entity_poly.pdbx_seq_one_letter_code
_entity_poly.pdbx_strand_id
1 'polypeptide(L)' 'MNKRGNKYLRKILYFMVCAMLRAQGKPNHFVDYYYKLKKQPQRKPHKIAIVACINKFLKVTFQLLTRGILYDYESALPA' A
#
# COMPACT_ATOMS: atom_id res chain seq x y z
N MET A 1 -12.02 2.87 -3.32
CA MET A 1 -11.42 3.25 -4.63
C MET A 1 -12.54 3.91 -5.42
N ASN A 2 -12.52 5.23 -5.58
CA ASN A 2 -13.44 5.85 -6.53
C ASN A 2 -13.15 5.23 -7.91
N LYS A 3 -14.16 4.95 -8.74
CA LYS A 3 -13.99 4.31 -10.06
C LYS A 3 -13.24 5.19 -11.09
N ARG A 4 -12.44 6.15 -10.63
CA ARG A 4 -11.62 7.06 -11.43
C ARG A 4 -10.29 6.39 -11.85
N GLY A 5 -9.75 6.80 -12.99
CA GLY A 5 -8.51 6.26 -13.56
C GLY A 5 -8.68 4.94 -14.33
N ASN A 6 -7.57 4.42 -14.85
CA ASN A 6 -7.53 3.26 -15.75
C ASN A 6 -7.86 1.94 -15.03
N LYS A 7 -8.81 1.16 -15.58
CA LYS A 7 -9.26 -0.13 -15.01
C LYS A 7 -8.15 -1.18 -14.96
N TYR A 8 -7.29 -1.23 -15.98
CA TYR A 8 -6.19 -2.19 -16.08
C TYR A 8 -5.11 -1.88 -15.04
N LEU A 9 -4.75 -0.61 -14.90
CA LEU A 9 -3.76 -0.17 -13.90
C LEU A 9 -4.19 -0.54 -12.47
N ARG A 10 -5.48 -0.35 -12.14
CA ARG A 10 -6.00 -0.75 -10.81
C ARG A 10 -5.90 -2.25 -10.58
N LYS A 11 -6.05 -3.07 -11.62
CA LYS A 11 -5.91 -4.53 -11.55
C LYS A 11 -4.44 -4.93 -11.34
N ILE A 12 -3.51 -4.27 -12.04
CA ILE A 12 -2.06 -4.49 -11.87
C ILE A 12 -1.63 -4.13 -10.44
N LEU A 13 -2.02 -2.95 -9.94
CA LEU A 13 -1.71 -2.52 -8.57
C LEU A 13 -2.30 -3.47 -7.52
N TYR A 14 -3.50 -4.01 -7.77
CA TYR A 14 -4.08 -5.04 -6.90
C TYR A 14 -3.20 -6.29 -6.83
N PHE A 15 -2.77 -6.83 -7.97
CA PHE A 15 -1.90 -7.99 -7.99
C PHE A 15 -0.52 -7.72 -7.38
N MET A 16 0.03 -6.51 -7.59
CA MET A 16 1.29 -6.09 -6.98
C MET A 16 1.21 -6.13 -5.44
N VAL A 17 0.16 -5.58 -4.84
CA VAL A 17 -0.03 -5.63 -3.37
C VAL A 17 -0.25 -7.07 -2.90
N CYS A 18 -1.03 -7.88 -3.62
CA CYS A 18 -1.19 -9.29 -3.29
C CYS A 18 0.14 -10.06 -3.34
N ALA A 19 1.00 -9.78 -4.32
CA ALA A 19 2.32 -10.39 -4.43
C ALA A 19 3.22 -9.98 -3.25
N MET A 20 3.22 -8.68 -2.89
CA MET A 20 3.93 -8.18 -1.70
C MET A 20 3.49 -8.90 -0.41
N LEU A 21 2.19 -9.16 -0.25
CA LEU A 21 1.66 -9.89 0.91
C LEU A 21 2.11 -11.36 0.95
N ARG A 22 2.34 -12.00 -0.22
CA ARG A 22 2.78 -13.41 -0.29
C ARG A 22 4.27 -13.57 -0.06
N ALA A 23 5.08 -12.57 -0.44
CA ALA A 23 6.53 -12.63 -0.38
C ALA A 23 7.10 -12.44 1.05
N GLN A 24 6.50 -13.08 2.07
CA GLN A 24 6.72 -12.86 3.52
C GLN A 24 8.15 -13.15 4.03
N GLY A 25 9.14 -12.41 3.55
CA GLY A 25 10.54 -12.52 3.97
C GLY A 25 11.32 -11.22 3.82
N LYS A 26 10.66 -10.12 3.45
CA LYS A 26 11.28 -8.79 3.36
C LYS A 26 10.45 -7.77 4.14
N PRO A 27 11.10 -6.86 4.89
CA PRO A 27 10.39 -5.83 5.63
C PRO A 27 9.66 -4.91 4.64
N ASN A 28 8.35 -4.69 4.85
CA ASN A 28 7.53 -3.95 3.89
C ASN A 28 6.41 -3.17 4.60
N HIS A 29 6.55 -1.84 4.62
CA HIS A 29 5.60 -0.93 5.27
C HIS A 29 4.16 -1.00 4.73
N PHE A 30 3.95 -1.47 3.50
CA PHE A 30 2.60 -1.68 2.97
C PHE A 30 1.97 -2.97 3.53
N VAL A 31 2.77 -4.00 3.76
CA VAL A 31 2.34 -5.24 4.42
C VAL A 31 2.02 -4.97 5.89
N ASP A 32 2.85 -4.19 6.57
CA ASP A 32 2.61 -3.79 7.96
C ASP A 32 1.33 -2.95 8.08
N TYR A 33 1.16 -1.99 7.16
CA TYR A 33 -0.06 -1.20 7.07
C TYR A 33 -1.30 -2.07 6.81
N TYR A 34 -1.20 -3.08 5.94
CA TYR A 34 -2.27 -4.04 5.72
C TYR A 34 -2.68 -4.75 7.02
N TYR A 35 -1.71 -5.32 7.75
CA TYR A 35 -1.99 -6.02 9.00
C TYR A 35 -2.48 -5.08 10.09
N LYS A 36 -2.01 -3.82 10.14
CA LYS A 36 -2.54 -2.78 11.02
C LYS A 36 -4.04 -2.58 10.79
N LEU A 37 -4.48 -2.48 9.54
CA LEU A 37 -5.92 -2.35 9.20
C LEU A 37 -6.75 -3.59 9.54
N LYS A 38 -6.13 -4.78 9.60
CA LYS A 38 -6.78 -6.04 9.98
C LYS A 38 -6.84 -6.27 11.48
N LYS A 39 -5.94 -5.65 12.24
CA LYS A 39 -5.89 -5.68 13.71
C LYS A 39 -6.79 -4.65 14.40
N GLN A 40 -7.26 -3.63 13.67
CA GLN A 40 -8.17 -2.61 14.20
C GLN A 40 -9.49 -3.22 14.74
N PRO A 41 -10.10 -2.61 15.79
CA PRO A 41 -11.37 -3.09 16.36
C PRO A 41 -12.47 -3.23 15.31
N GLN A 42 -12.55 -2.26 14.39
CA GLN A 42 -13.39 -2.33 13.20
C GLN A 42 -12.60 -2.89 12.02
N ARG A 43 -12.47 -4.22 11.98
CA ARG A 43 -11.69 -4.93 10.96
C ARG A 43 -12.17 -4.59 9.55
N LYS A 44 -11.25 -4.11 8.71
CA LYS A 44 -11.59 -3.86 7.30
C LYS A 44 -11.62 -5.18 6.49
N PRO A 45 -12.62 -5.37 5.60
CA PRO A 45 -12.65 -6.47 4.65
C PRO A 45 -11.38 -6.53 3.81
N HIS A 46 -10.94 -7.73 3.42
CA HIS A 46 -9.67 -7.97 2.72
C HIS A 46 -9.48 -7.06 1.50
N LYS A 47 -10.48 -6.99 0.62
CA LYS A 47 -10.46 -6.13 -0.57
C LYS A 47 -10.32 -4.65 -0.23
N ILE A 48 -10.97 -4.19 0.84
CA ILE A 48 -10.90 -2.79 1.29
C ILE A 48 -9.52 -2.48 1.86
N ALA A 49 -8.93 -3.40 2.61
CA ALA A 49 -7.57 -3.26 3.13
C ALA A 49 -6.53 -3.20 2.00
N ILE A 50 -6.64 -4.04 0.96
CA ILE A 50 -5.76 -3.97 -0.22
C ILE A 50 -5.91 -2.62 -0.92
N VAL A 51 -7.15 -2.18 -1.16
CA VAL A 51 -7.41 -0.88 -1.79
C VAL A 51 -6.82 0.28 -0.97
N ALA A 52 -6.89 0.21 0.35
CA ALA A 52 -6.25 1.20 1.22
C ALA A 52 -4.72 1.18 1.07
N CYS A 53 -4.10 0.01 0.92
CA CYS A 53 -2.67 -0.13 0.65
C CYS A 53 -2.29 0.46 -0.72
N ILE A 54 -3.07 0.18 -1.77
CA ILE A 54 -2.86 0.78 -3.12
C ILE A 54 -2.93 2.31 -3.04
N ASN A 55 -3.92 2.85 -2.35
CA ASN A 55 -4.06 4.30 -2.19
C ASN A 55 -2.87 4.91 -1.44
N LYS A 56 -2.40 4.24 -0.38
CA LYS A 56 -1.20 4.68 0.36
C LYS A 56 0.04 4.64 -0.52
N PHE A 57 0.23 3.55 -1.28
CA PHE A 57 1.33 3.41 -2.24
C PHE A 57 1.33 4.54 -3.25
N LEU A 58 0.20 4.79 -3.93
CA LEU A 58 0.10 5.86 -4.92
C LEU A 58 0.41 7.23 -4.33
N LYS A 59 -0.07 7.53 -3.12
CA LYS A 59 0.19 8.81 -2.46
C LYS A 59 1.67 8.99 -2.16
N VAL A 60 2.33 7.96 -1.61
CA VAL A 60 3.77 7.99 -1.29
C VAL A 60 4.60 8.10 -2.56
N THR A 61 4.38 7.22 -3.54
CA THR A 61 5.11 7.24 -4.81
C THR A 61 4.96 8.57 -5.54
N PHE A 62 3.74 9.12 -5.59
CA PHE A 62 3.51 10.43 -6.19
C PHE A 62 4.30 11.53 -5.47
N GLN A 63 4.26 11.57 -4.13
CA GLN A 63 5.01 12.55 -3.35
C GLN A 63 6.53 12.46 -3.56
N LEU A 64 7.08 11.24 -3.61
CA LEU A 64 8.50 11.00 -3.86
C LEU A 64 8.91 11.50 -5.25
N LEU A 65 8.14 11.13 -6.28
CA LEU A 65 8.40 11.54 -7.66
C LEU A 65 8.28 13.06 -7.83
N THR A 66 7.24 13.69 -7.27
CA THR A 66 7.05 15.14 -7.37
C THR A 66 8.16 15.93 -6.67
N ARG A 67 8.70 15.41 -5.56
CA ARG A 67 9.77 16.08 -4.81
C ARG A 67 11.18 15.69 -5.27
N GLY A 68 11.30 14.66 -6.12
CA GLY A 68 12.60 14.11 -6.54
C GLY A 68 13.38 13.45 -5.40
N ILE A 69 12.70 12.91 -4.38
CA ILE A 69 13.33 12.33 -3.19
C ILE A 69 13.27 10.80 -3.29
N LEU A 70 14.36 10.14 -2.90
CA LEU A 70 14.41 8.69 -2.79
C LEU A 70 13.61 8.19 -1.58
N TYR A 71 13.05 6.98 -1.69
CA TYR A 71 12.38 6.36 -0.56
C TYR A 71 13.40 5.89 0.46
N ASP A 72 13.41 6.53 1.62
CA ASP A 72 14.19 6.09 2.78
C ASP A 72 13.30 5.24 3.71
N TYR A 73 13.80 4.07 4.07
CA TYR A 73 13.08 3.10 4.88
C TYR A 73 13.10 3.49 6.35
N GLU A 74 14.23 3.98 6.85
CA GLU A 74 14.43 4.28 8.27
C GLU A 74 13.59 5.47 8.72
N SER A 75 13.55 6.55 7.94
CA SER A 75 12.68 7.71 8.22
C SER A 75 11.18 7.43 8.08
N ALA A 76 10.78 6.31 7.51
CA ALA A 76 9.38 5.92 7.35
C ALA A 76 8.85 5.04 8.49
N LEU A 77 9.70 4.62 9.42
CA LEU A 77 9.30 3.90 10.62
C LEU A 77 8.48 4.82 11.54
N PRO A 78 7.37 4.34 12.13
CA PRO A 78 6.67 5.10 13.16
C PRO A 78 7.58 5.26 14.38
N ALA A 79 7.75 6.50 14.85
CA ALA A 79 8.43 6.82 16.10
C ALA A 79 7.75 6.16 17.31
#